data_AF-A0A3D2M9G2-F1
#
_entry.id   AF-A0A3D2M9G2-F1
#
_cell.length_a   1.000
_cell.length_b   1.000
_cell.length_c   1.000
_cell.angle_alpha   90.00
_cell.angle_beta   90.00
_cell.angle_gamma   90.00
#
_symmetry.space_group_name_H-M   'P 1'
#
loop_
_entity.id
_entity.type
_entity.pdbx_description
1 polymer ?
#
loop_
_entity_poly.entity_id
_entity_poly.type
_entity_poly.pdbx_seq_one_letter_code
_entity_poly.pdbx_strand_id
1 'polypeptide(L)'
;SAFRDKVSMALDPEVDGAYPARWLGRVAVETTDGRTLQGAIDEPKGDPGNTLSRGELEDKFRRLLQFSGARSADEADALIDKVWHLRQTADMHGFA
;
A
#
# COMPACT_ATOMS: atom_id res chain seq x y z
N SER A 1 -17.92 -7.68 13.56
CA SER A 1 -18.62 -6.41 13.28
C SER A 1 -19.70 -6.73 12.26
N ALA A 2 -20.86 -6.07 12.30
CA ALA A 2 -21.99 -6.40 11.41
C ALA A 2 -21.68 -6.26 9.91
N PHE A 3 -20.65 -5.49 9.53
CA PHE A 3 -20.19 -5.41 8.15
C PHE A 3 -19.40 -6.67 7.73
N ARG A 4 -18.44 -7.09 8.55
CA ARG A 4 -17.62 -8.30 8.29
C ARG A 4 -18.49 -9.54 8.09
N ASP A 5 -19.58 -9.65 8.83
CA ASP A 5 -20.48 -10.81 8.75
C ASP A 5 -21.25 -10.88 7.41
N LYS A 6 -21.14 -9.84 6.55
CA LYS A 6 -21.67 -9.78 5.18
C LYS A 6 -20.59 -9.98 4.10
N VAL A 7 -19.34 -10.20 4.49
CA VAL A 7 -18.21 -10.38 3.56
C VAL A 7 -17.95 -11.86 3.38
N SER A 8 -17.92 -12.32 2.13
CA SER A 8 -17.52 -13.67 1.76
C SER A 8 -16.42 -13.62 0.70
N MET A 9 -15.55 -14.63 0.70
CA MET A 9 -14.51 -14.79 -0.32
C MET A 9 -14.96 -15.87 -1.30
N ALA A 10 -14.78 -15.60 -2.58
CA ALA A 10 -15.02 -16.55 -3.66
C ALA A 10 -13.72 -16.76 -4.44
N LEU A 11 -13.45 -18.00 -4.83
CA LEU A 11 -12.35 -18.30 -5.74
C LEU A 11 -12.75 -17.84 -7.15
N ASP A 12 -11.97 -16.94 -7.71
CA ASP A 12 -12.15 -16.43 -9.06
C ASP A 12 -11.01 -16.98 -9.94
N PRO A 13 -11.31 -17.75 -11.01
CA PRO A 13 -10.29 -18.34 -11.88
C PRO A 13 -9.40 -17.33 -12.60
N GLU A 14 -9.90 -16.12 -12.89
CA GLU A 14 -9.12 -15.05 -13.51
C GLU A 14 -8.10 -14.50 -12.51
N VAL A 15 -8.54 -14.25 -11.28
CA VAL A 15 -7.67 -13.78 -10.18
C VAL A 15 -6.60 -14.82 -9.85
N ASP A 16 -6.99 -16.08 -9.70
CA ASP A 16 -6.08 -17.17 -9.36
C ASP A 16 -5.06 -17.42 -10.48
N GLY A 17 -5.52 -17.49 -11.73
CA GLY A 17 -4.67 -17.74 -12.89
C GLY A 17 -3.70 -16.60 -13.24
N ALA A 18 -3.93 -15.39 -12.74
CA ALA A 18 -3.06 -14.25 -12.95
C ALA A 18 -1.83 -14.23 -12.03
N TYR A 19 -1.88 -14.92 -10.90
CA TYR A 19 -0.76 -14.98 -9.95
C TYR A 19 0.37 -15.91 -10.46
N PRO A 20 1.67 -15.58 -10.24
CA PRO A 20 2.21 -14.40 -9.54
C PRO A 20 2.44 -13.18 -10.42
N ALA A 21 2.14 -13.27 -11.72
CA ALA A 21 2.45 -12.21 -12.67
C ALA A 21 1.69 -10.92 -12.40
N ARG A 22 0.43 -11.01 -11.94
CA ARG A 22 -0.42 -9.86 -11.58
C ARG A 22 -1.24 -10.16 -10.33
N TRP A 23 -1.46 -9.12 -9.52
CA TRP A 23 -2.21 -9.22 -8.26
C TRP A 23 -3.58 -8.58 -8.43
N LEU A 24 -4.47 -9.28 -9.15
CA LEU A 24 -5.80 -8.79 -9.44
C LEU A 24 -6.66 -8.69 -8.17
N GLY A 25 -7.39 -7.59 -8.02
CA GLY A 25 -8.44 -7.40 -7.01
C GLY A 25 -9.80 -7.30 -7.67
N ARG A 26 -10.79 -8.03 -7.14
CA ARG A 26 -12.19 -7.99 -7.57
C ARG A 26 -13.09 -7.90 -6.35
N VAL A 27 -14.10 -7.04 -6.38
CA VAL A 27 -15.12 -6.90 -5.35
C VAL A 27 -16.46 -6.68 -6.01
N ALA A 28 -17.49 -7.39 -5.53
CA ALA A 28 -18.89 -7.10 -5.83
C ALA A 28 -19.61 -6.73 -4.53
N VAL A 29 -20.47 -5.72 -4.59
CA VAL A 29 -21.27 -5.25 -3.46
C VAL A 29 -22.73 -5.24 -3.86
N GLU A 30 -23.54 -6.02 -3.15
CA GLU A 30 -25.00 -5.94 -3.24
C GLU A 30 -25.51 -4.89 -2.25
N THR A 31 -26.24 -3.91 -2.77
CA THR A 31 -26.81 -2.81 -1.99
C THR A 31 -28.23 -3.16 -1.53
N THR A 32 -28.70 -2.47 -0.49
CA THR A 32 -30.04 -2.71 0.08
C THR A 32 -31.19 -2.31 -0.85
N ASP A 33 -30.91 -1.50 -1.87
CA ASP A 33 -31.87 -1.16 -2.94
C ASP A 33 -31.81 -2.15 -4.13
N GLY A 34 -31.08 -3.26 -3.99
CA GLY A 34 -31.04 -4.36 -4.95
C GLY A 34 -30.06 -4.19 -6.11
N ARG A 35 -29.20 -3.16 -6.10
CA ARG A 35 -28.15 -2.99 -7.12
C ARG A 35 -26.92 -3.83 -6.77
N THR A 36 -26.17 -4.20 -7.80
CA THR A 36 -24.82 -4.77 -7.66
C THR A 36 -23.81 -3.77 -8.20
N LEU A 37 -22.87 -3.36 -7.35
CA LEU A 37 -21.73 -2.51 -7.72
C LEU A 37 -20.49 -3.39 -7.82
N GLN A 38 -19.66 -3.15 -8.83
CA GLN A 38 -18.42 -3.90 -9.04
C GLN A 38 -17.22 -2.96 -8.98
N GLY A 39 -16.15 -3.43 -8.35
CA GLY A 39 -14.85 -2.78 -8.31
C GLY A 39 -13.76 -3.75 -8.70
N ALA A 40 -12.83 -3.30 -9.54
CA ALA A 40 -11.71 -4.10 -10.01
C ALA A 40 -10.42 -3.28 -9.95
N ILE A 41 -9.33 -3.93 -9.57
CA ILE A 41 -7.98 -3.38 -9.62
C ILE A 41 -7.09 -4.42 -10.31
N ASP A 42 -6.41 -3.96 -11.34
CA ASP A 42 -5.64 -4.80 -12.25
C ASP A 42 -4.13 -4.64 -12.08
N GLU A 43 -3.72 -3.46 -11.62
CA GLU A 43 -2.36 -3.10 -11.24
C GLU A 43 -2.45 -2.29 -9.93
N PRO A 44 -2.46 -2.96 -8.76
CA PRO A 44 -2.54 -2.27 -7.48
C PRO A 44 -1.35 -1.32 -7.27
N LYS A 45 -1.60 -0.25 -6.52
CA LYS A 45 -0.57 0.74 -6.21
C LYS A 45 0.57 0.09 -5.42
N GLY A 46 1.77 0.13 -5.97
CA GLY A 46 2.95 -0.56 -5.45
C GLY A 46 3.48 -1.67 -6.37
N ASP A 47 2.67 -2.14 -7.33
CA ASP A 47 3.12 -3.09 -8.35
C ASP A 47 4.17 -2.47 -9.29
N PRO A 48 4.98 -3.29 -9.97
CA PRO A 48 5.98 -2.79 -10.93
C PRO A 48 5.39 -1.88 -12.03
N GLY A 49 4.14 -2.13 -12.47
CA GLY A 49 3.43 -1.30 -13.45
C GLY A 49 2.80 -0.02 -12.87
N ASN A 50 2.52 0.01 -11.56
CA ASN A 50 1.86 1.11 -10.87
C ASN A 50 2.62 1.47 -9.57
N THR A 51 3.88 1.88 -9.74
CA THR A 51 4.76 2.17 -8.60
C THR A 51 4.30 3.38 -7.80
N LEU A 52 4.67 3.41 -6.52
CA LEU A 52 4.51 4.61 -5.68
C LEU A 52 5.50 5.68 -6.15
N SER A 53 5.01 6.91 -6.31
CA SER A 53 5.86 8.08 -6.46
C SER A 53 6.67 8.32 -5.18
N ARG A 54 7.70 9.17 -5.27
CA ARG A 54 8.51 9.52 -4.09
C ARG A 54 7.68 10.11 -2.97
N GLY A 55 6.78 11.06 -3.26
CA GLY A 55 5.90 11.65 -2.26
C GLY A 55 5.00 10.60 -1.59
N GLU A 56 4.45 9.65 -2.36
CA GLU A 56 3.63 8.58 -1.79
C GLU A 56 4.43 7.60 -0.91
N LEU A 57 5.70 7.35 -1.24
CA LEU A 57 6.60 6.56 -0.40
C LEU A 57 6.90 7.29 0.92
N GLU A 58 7.21 8.58 0.85
CA GLU A 58 7.48 9.41 2.02
C GLU A 58 6.26 9.52 2.93
N ASP A 59 5.08 9.78 2.38
CA ASP A 59 3.84 9.86 3.14
C ASP A 59 3.50 8.53 3.82
N LYS A 60 3.69 7.40 3.11
CA LYS A 60 3.54 6.07 3.71
C LYS A 60 4.51 5.87 4.87
N PHE A 61 5.77 6.26 4.69
CA PHE A 61 6.80 6.15 5.73
C PHE A 61 6.47 7.00 6.97
N ARG A 62 6.09 8.27 6.77
CA ARG A 62 5.66 9.17 7.85
C ARG A 62 4.49 8.58 8.65
N ARG A 63 3.48 8.02 7.97
CA ARG A 63 2.33 7.38 8.64
C ARG A 63 2.73 6.16 9.48
N LEU A 64 3.68 5.34 9.00
CA LEU A 64 4.17 4.19 9.75
C LEU A 64 4.97 4.60 11.00
N LEU A 65 5.81 5.63 10.89
CA LEU A 65 6.54 6.17 12.05
C LEU A 65 5.59 6.80 13.07
N GLN A 66 4.61 7.58 12.61
CA GLN A 66 3.59 8.16 13.49
C GLN A 66 2.80 7.09 14.23
N PHE A 67 2.37 6.04 13.52
CA PHE A 67 1.61 4.94 14.13
C PHE A 67 2.43 4.17 15.17
N SER A 68 3.70 3.90 14.88
CA SER A 68 4.58 3.17 15.80
C SER A 68 5.06 4.02 16.98
N GLY A 69 5.04 5.35 16.87
CA GLY A 69 5.65 6.26 17.83
C GLY A 69 7.17 6.14 17.91
N ALA A 70 7.82 5.52 16.90
CA ALA A 70 9.24 5.21 16.95
C ALA A 70 10.13 6.45 16.83
N ARG A 71 9.65 7.49 16.13
CA ARG A 71 10.36 8.76 15.88
C ARG A 71 9.35 9.90 15.72
N SER A 72 9.82 11.12 15.98
CA SER A 72 9.09 12.37 15.70
C SER A 72 8.99 12.65 14.21
N ALA A 73 8.16 13.63 13.83
CA ALA A 73 7.99 14.05 12.43
C ALA A 73 9.31 14.61 11.85
N ASP A 74 10.01 15.47 12.60
CA ASP A 74 11.28 16.06 12.17
C ASP A 74 12.36 14.99 11.96
N GLU A 75 12.41 13.98 12.84
CA GLU A 75 13.32 12.84 12.70
C GLU A 75 12.96 11.95 11.49
N ALA A 76 11.67 11.85 11.15
CA ALA A 76 11.21 11.14 9.96
C ALA A 76 11.70 11.83 8.68
N ASP A 77 11.53 13.15 8.60
CA ASP A 77 11.95 13.95 7.44
C ASP A 77 13.47 13.93 7.28
N ALA A 78 14.22 14.09 8.38
CA ALA A 78 15.68 13.97 8.34
C ALA A 78 16.15 12.58 7.87
N LEU A 79 15.43 11.51 8.22
CA LEU A 79 15.75 10.15 7.79
C LEU A 79 15.39 9.93 6.30
N ILE A 80 14.25 10.44 5.86
CA ILE A 80 13.84 10.44 4.44
C ILE A 80 14.95 11.08 3.59
N ASP A 81 15.39 12.28 3.97
CA ASP A 81 16.42 13.02 3.23
C ASP A 81 17.74 12.25 3.15
N LYS A 82 18.18 11.66 4.27
CA LYS A 82 19.38 10.82 4.31
C LYS A 82 19.26 9.61 3.40
N VAL A 83 18.13 8.89 3.42
CA VAL A 83 17.91 7.71 2.56
C VAL A 83 17.90 8.10 1.08
N TRP A 84 17.29 9.23 0.72
CA TRP A 84 17.30 9.70 -0.67
C TRP A 84 18.70 10.08 -1.18
N HIS A 85 19.58 10.54 -0.28
CA HIS A 85 20.97 10.88 -0.57
C HIS A 85 21.98 9.79 -0.18
N LEU A 86 21.50 8.56 0.04
CA LEU A 86 22.34 7.46 0.53
C LEU A 86 23.54 7.19 -0.37
N ARG A 87 23.36 7.28 -1.69
CA ARG A 87 24.45 7.08 -2.67
C ARG A 87 25.59 8.10 -2.51
N GLN A 88 25.31 9.29 -1.99
CA GLN A 88 26.28 10.37 -1.78
C GLN A 88 26.83 10.38 -0.35
N THR A 89 26.35 9.51 0.52
CA THR A 89 26.76 9.48 1.92
C THR A 89 28.11 8.76 2.06
N ALA A 90 29.04 9.35 2.81
CA ALA A 90 30.39 8.81 2.99
C ALA A 90 30.46 7.61 3.96
N ASP A 91 29.60 7.58 4.97
CA ASP A 91 29.48 6.48 5.94
C ASP A 91 28.07 6.36 6.52
N MET A 92 27.80 5.27 7.25
CA MET A 92 26.46 4.96 7.78
C MET A 92 26.21 5.46 9.21
N HIS A 93 27.16 6.13 9.87
CA HIS A 93 27.01 6.47 11.29
C HIS A 93 25.86 7.44 11.56
N GLY A 94 25.46 8.23 10.55
CA GLY A 94 24.33 9.16 10.65
C GLY A 94 22.93 8.52 10.60
N PHE A 95 22.81 7.19 10.49
CA PHE A 95 21.51 6.48 10.40
C PHE A 95 21.03 5.84 11.70
N ALA A 96 21.89 5.73 12.72
CA ALA A 96 21.55 5.19 14.03
C ALA A 96 20.50 6.08 14.74
#